data_AF-A0A2D9WBD6-F1
#
_entry.id   AF-A0A2D9WBD6-F1
#
_cell.length_a   1.000
_cell.length_b   1.000
_cell.length_c   1.000
_cell.angle_alpha   90.00
_cell.angle_beta   90.00
_cell.angle_gamma   90.00
#
_symmetry.space_group_name_H-M   'P 1'
#
loop_
_entity.id
_entity.type
_entity.pdbx_description
1 polymer ?
#
loop_
_entity_poly.entity_id
_entity_poly.type
_entity_poly.pdbx_seq_one_letter_code
_entity_poly.pdbx_strand_id
1 'polypeptide(L)' 'MEQERERSIALQEVSRKVAAAHDTDEVLGLIVNESVRLVGASSAGQWLLDGEALVPSASTEAFPMFLPGNV' A
#
# COMPACT_ATOMS: atom_id res chain seq x y z
N MET A 1 -5.05 -14.78 21.93
CA MET A 1 -5.89 -13.66 22.39
C MET A 1 -5.19 -12.33 22.16
N GLU A 2 -3.99 -12.10 22.69
CA GLU A 2 -3.29 -10.81 22.52
C GLU A 2 -2.92 -10.51 21.06
N GLN A 3 -2.34 -11.46 20.33
CA GLN A 3 -1.98 -11.27 18.92
C GLN A 3 -3.19 -10.98 18.00
N GLU A 4 -4.34 -11.62 18.29
CA GLU A 4 -5.60 -11.36 17.58
C GLU A 4 -6.09 -9.93 17.83
N ARG A 5 -5.97 -9.48 19.08
CA ARG A 5 -6.32 -8.12 19.52
C ARG A 5 -5.41 -7.09 18.86
N GLU A 6 -4.10 -7.29 18.89
CA GLU A 6 -3.10 -6.44 18.23
C GLU A 6 -3.37 -6.33 16.74
N ARG A 7 -3.66 -7.45 16.06
CA ARG A 7 -4.02 -7.46 14.64
C ARG A 7 -5.29 -6.68 14.36
N SER A 8 -6.32 -6.84 15.19
CA SER A 8 -7.57 -6.10 15.03
C SER A 8 -7.39 -4.59 15.24
N ILE A 9 -6.56 -4.19 16.22
CA ILE A 9 -6.22 -2.78 16.45
C ILE A 9 -5.49 -2.21 15.24
N ALA A 10 -4.48 -2.92 14.74
CA ALA A 10 -3.71 -2.48 13.60
C ALA A 10 -4.58 -2.32 12.33
N LEU A 11 -5.52 -3.24 12.08
CA LEU A 11 -6.46 -3.13 10.96
C LEU A 11 -7.45 -1.96 11.13
N GLN A 12 -7.91 -1.70 12.36
CA GLN A 12 -8.79 -0.56 12.63
C GLN A 12 -8.06 0.77 12.41
N GLU A 13 -6.78 0.87 12.79
CA GLU A 13 -5.94 2.04 12.50
C GLU A 13 -5.79 2.28 11.01
N VAL A 14 -5.51 1.23 10.22
CA VAL A 14 -5.43 1.33 8.75
C VAL A 14 -6.75 1.81 8.16
N SER A 15 -7.86 1.21 8.57
CA SER A 15 -9.20 1.60 8.10
C SER A 15 -9.50 3.08 8.38
N ARG A 16 -9.14 3.58 9.57
CA ARG A 16 -9.30 5.00 9.90
C ARG A 16 -8.46 5.93 9.04
N LYS A 17 -7.19 5.57 8.76
CA LYS A 17 -6.31 6.36 7.90
C LYS A 17 -6.84 6.44 6.47
N VAL A 18 -7.22 5.29 5.92
CA VAL A 18 -7.79 5.21 4.55
C VAL A 18 -9.08 6.02 4.44
N ALA A 19 -9.96 5.96 5.44
CA ALA A 19 -11.21 6.72 5.44
C ALA A 19 -11.02 8.25 5.55
N ALA A 20 -9.84 8.71 5.98
CA ALA A 20 -9.53 10.13 6.15
C ALA A 20 -8.82 10.74 4.92
N ALA A 21 -8.45 9.92 3.93
CA ALA A 21 -7.78 10.39 2.71
C ALA A 21 -8.73 11.18 1.80
N HIS A 22 -8.19 12.18 1.12
CA HIS A 22 -8.94 13.17 0.34
C HIS A 22 -9.06 12.78 -1.13
N ASP A 23 -8.10 12.03 -1.64
CA ASP A 23 -8.05 11.56 -3.02
C ASP A 23 -7.51 10.14 -3.14
N THR A 24 -7.60 9.60 -4.35
CA THR A 24 -7.18 8.24 -4.66
C THR A 24 -5.68 8.05 -4.47
N ASP A 25 -4.85 9.03 -4.83
CA ASP A 25 -3.39 8.89 -4.73
C ASP A 25 -2.95 8.80 -3.26
N GLU A 26 -3.58 9.57 -2.37
CA GLU A 26 -3.38 9.49 -0.94
C GLU A 26 -3.79 8.12 -0.38
N VAL A 27 -4.95 7.59 -0.79
CA VAL A 27 -5.42 6.24 -0.40
C VAL A 27 -4.41 5.18 -0.81
N LEU A 28 -3.96 5.22 -2.05
CA LEU A 28 -3.03 4.27 -2.65
C LEU A 28 -1.65 4.33 -1.98
N GLY A 29 -1.16 5.53 -1.68
CA GLY A 29 0.05 5.74 -0.87
C GLY A 29 -0.09 5.16 0.54
N LEU A 30 -1.24 5.34 1.20
CA LEU A 30 -1.50 4.77 2.52
C LEU A 30 -1.54 3.24 2.48
N ILE A 31 -2.22 2.64 1.49
CA ILE A 31 -2.33 1.19 1.37
C ILE A 31 -0.95 0.54 1.24
N VAL A 32 -0.07 1.05 0.37
CA VAL A 32 1.25 0.44 0.15
C VAL A 32 2.14 0.54 1.39
N ASN A 33 2.13 1.68 2.09
CA ASN A 33 2.93 1.88 3.31
C ASN A 33 2.40 1.07 4.50
N GLU A 34 1.08 1.02 4.69
CA GLU A 34 0.48 0.23 5.76
C GLU A 34 0.64 -1.28 5.53
N SER A 35 0.64 -1.72 4.27
CA SER A 35 0.91 -3.12 3.92
C SER A 35 2.31 -3.54 4.38
N VAL A 36 3.34 -2.73 4.09
CA VAL A 36 4.72 -2.97 4.53
C VAL A 36 4.81 -3.05 6.05
N ARG A 37 4.17 -2.11 6.77
CA ARG A 37 4.12 -2.09 8.24
C ARG A 37 3.45 -3.35 8.81
N LEU A 38 2.32 -3.77 8.26
CA LEU A 38 1.52 -4.88 8.80
C LEU A 38 2.18 -6.24 8.60
N VAL A 39 2.90 -6.44 7.49
CA VAL A 39 3.51 -7.73 7.16
C VAL A 39 5.01 -7.81 7.48
N GLY A 40 5.61 -6.70 7.88
CA GLY A 40 7.05 -6.62 8.16
C GLY A 40 7.93 -6.74 6.92
N ALA A 41 7.43 -6.30 5.76
CA ALA A 41 8.22 -6.26 4.54
C ALA A 41 9.24 -5.10 4.57
N SER A 42 10.25 -5.16 3.71
CA SER A 42 11.20 -4.05 3.55
C SER A 42 10.68 -2.96 2.61
N SER A 43 9.85 -3.34 1.64
CA SER A 43 9.30 -2.42 0.64
C SER A 43 8.12 -3.06 -0.11
N ALA A 44 7.31 -2.25 -0.77
CA ALA A 44 6.21 -2.71 -1.62
C ALA A 44 5.95 -1.75 -2.78
N GLY A 45 5.40 -2.30 -3.85
CA GLY A 45 4.82 -1.57 -4.97
C GLY A 45 3.42 -2.10 -5.26
N GLN A 46 2.58 -1.24 -5.81
CA GLN A 46 1.24 -1.60 -6.29
C GLN A 46 1.07 -1.16 -7.74
N TRP A 47 0.32 -1.98 -8.49
CA TRP A 47 -0.05 -1.72 -9.86
C TRP A 47 -1.57 -1.70 -9.98
N LEU A 48 -2.07 -0.78 -10.78
CA LEU A 48 -3.48 -0.73 -11.16
C LEU A 48 -3.63 -1.39 -12.53
N LEU A 49 -4.77 -2.03 -12.74
CA LEU A 49 -5.14 -2.54 -14.05
C LEU A 49 -5.70 -1.40 -14.90
N ASP A 50 -5.07 -1.16 -16.05
CA ASP A 50 -5.54 -0.25 -17.09
C ASP A 50 -5.66 -1.03 -18.42
N GLY A 51 -6.89 -1.35 -18.81
CA GLY A 51 -7.16 -2.29 -19.90
C GLY A 51 -6.57 -3.67 -19.60
N GLU A 52 -5.59 -4.08 -20.41
CA GLU A 52 -4.84 -5.34 -20.25
C GLU A 52 -3.45 -5.14 -19.63
N ALA A 53 -3.08 -3.90 -19.29
CA ALA A 53 -1.77 -3.54 -18.76
C ALA A 53 -1.81 -3.29 -17.25
N LEU A 54 -0.74 -3.66 -16.55
CA LEU A 54 -0.49 -3.24 -15.16
C LEU A 54 0.32 -1.95 -15.17
N VAL A 55 -0.32 -0.86 -14.76
CA VAL A 55 0.31 0.46 -14.68
C VAL A 55 0.79 0.70 -13.25
N PRO A 56 2.07 1.09 -13.05
CA PRO A 56 2.56 1.39 -11.73
C PRO A 56 1.77 2.53 -11.09
N SER A 57 1.42 2.40 -9.81
CA SER A 57 0.54 3.36 -9.13
C SER A 57 1.14 3.99 -7.87
N ALA A 58 1.60 3.20 -6.90
CA ALA A 58 2.25 3.71 -5.71
C ALA A 58 3.30 2.73 -5.20
N SER A 59 4.33 3.25 -4.55
CA SER A 59 5.34 2.44 -3.91
C SER A 59 5.78 3.06 -2.60
N THR A 60 6.36 2.24 -1.74
CA THR A 60 7.22 2.77 -0.68
C THR A 60 8.43 3.45 -1.30
N GLU A 61 8.98 4.46 -0.64
CA GLU A 61 10.18 5.19 -1.09
C GLU A 61 11.35 4.25 -1.41
N ALA A 62 11.51 3.17 -0.64
CA ALA A 62 12.53 2.14 -0.84
C ALA A 62 12.30 1.22 -2.06
N PHE A 63 11.20 1.40 -2.80
CA PHE A 63 10.88 0.68 -4.02
C PHE A 63 10.66 1.70 -5.16
N PRO A 64 11.73 2.12 -5.86
CA PRO A 64 11.58 3.03 -6.99
C PRO A 64 10.71 2.38 -8.06
N MET A 65 9.58 3.02 -8.35
CA MET A 65 8.60 2.57 -9.32
C MET A 65 9.07 2.91 -10.74
N PHE A 66 10.24 2.38 -11.12
CA PHE A 66 10.75 2.40 -12.47
C PHE A 66 11.56 1.13 -12.65
N LEU A 67 10.95 0.10 -13.24
CA LEU A 67 11.70 -1.02 -13.78
C LEU A 67 12.24 -0.57 -15.14
N PRO A 68 13.57 -0.50 -15.35
CA PRO A 68 14.11 -0.25 -16.68
C PRO A 68 13.76 -1.46 -17.57
N GLY A 69 12.70 -1.36 -18.37
CA GLY A 69 12.31 -2.49 -19.22
C GLY A 69 10.98 -2.43 -19.99
N ASN A 70 10.10 -1.44 -19.77
CA ASN A 70 8.93 -1.28 -20.65
C ASN A 70 9.22 -0.23 -21.73
N VAL A 71 9.88 -0.69 -22.81
CA VAL A 71 9.79 -0.14 -24.17
C VAL A 71 9.41 -1.26 -25.13
#